data_AF-A0A514BZ91-F1
#
_entry.id   AF-A0A514BZ91-F1
#
_cell.length_a   1.000
_cell.length_b   1.000
_cell.length_c   1.000
_cell.angle_alpha   90.00
_cell.angle_beta   90.00
_cell.angle_gamma   90.00
#
_symmetry.space_group_name_H-M   'P 1'
#
loop_
_entity.id
_entity.type
_entity.pdbx_description
1 polymer ?
#
loop_
_entity_poly.entity_id
_entity_poly.type
_entity_poly.pdbx_seq_one_letter_code
_entity_poly.pdbx_strand_id
1 'polypeptide(L)'
;MATVTVEINGRPYAVGCADGQEDRVRALASQFDGHVRQVAGEVGHVGDLRLFLMAGLLLADELHEARTNGGAAPVAEPAPPSNDGVAEALNAVAARLEKIVQGL
;
A
#
# COMPACT_ATOMS: atom_id res chain seq x y z
N MET A 1 23.78 10.78 -2.84
CA MET A 1 22.51 11.50 -3.11
C MET A 1 22.45 11.71 -4.60
N ALA A 2 21.45 11.11 -5.24
CA ALA A 2 21.23 11.18 -6.67
C ALA A 2 19.98 12.01 -6.97
N THR A 3 19.94 12.59 -8.18
CA THR A 3 18.77 13.29 -8.70
C THR A 3 18.39 12.66 -10.02
N VAL A 4 17.10 12.40 -10.20
CA VAL A 4 16.55 11.88 -11.44
C VAL A 4 15.58 12.89 -12.01
N THR A 5 15.67 13.14 -13.31
CA THR A 5 14.65 13.87 -14.05
C THR A 5 13.57 12.90 -14.50
N VAL A 6 12.33 13.20 -14.15
CA VAL A 6 11.14 12.45 -14.56
C VAL A 6 10.20 13.37 -15.33
N GLU A 7 9.37 12.82 -16.21
CA GLU A 7 8.41 13.60 -16.99
C GLU A 7 6.98 13.27 -16.58
N ILE A 8 6.21 14.28 -16.17
CA ILE A 8 4.79 14.15 -15.81
C ILE A 8 3.99 15.14 -16.66
N ASN A 9 2.97 14.67 -17.38
CA ASN A 9 2.15 15.46 -18.28
C ASN A 9 2.97 16.26 -19.30
N GLY A 10 4.06 15.67 -19.81
CA GLY A 10 4.99 16.31 -20.75
C GLY A 10 5.88 17.40 -20.14
N ARG A 11 5.93 17.54 -18.81
CA ARG A 11 6.80 18.49 -18.10
C ARG A 11 7.89 17.76 -17.31
N PRO A 12 9.15 18.22 -17.37
CA PRO A 12 10.24 17.62 -16.61
C PRO A 12 10.25 18.11 -15.14
N TYR A 13 10.51 17.19 -14.21
CA TYR A 13 10.64 17.44 -12.78
C TYR A 13 11.91 16.74 -12.25
N ALA A 14 12.70 17.46 -11.46
CA ALA A 14 13.87 16.90 -10.78
C ALA A 14 13.46 16.34 -9.41
N VAL A 15 13.70 15.05 -9.18
CA VAL A 15 13.35 14.35 -7.94
C VAL A 15 14.62 13.80 -7.30
N GLY A 16 14.85 14.17 -6.04
CA GLY A 16 15.94 13.63 -5.23
C GLY A 16 15.64 12.19 -4.81
N CYS A 17 16.66 11.34 -4.84
CA CYS A 17 16.55 9.94 -4.45
C CYS A 17 17.85 9.41 -3.82
N ALA A 18 17.75 8.27 -3.16
CA ALA A 18 18.92 7.54 -2.67
C ALA A 18 19.66 6.90 -3.85
N ASP A 19 20.98 6.77 -3.72
CA ASP A 19 21.81 6.15 -4.75
C ASP A 19 21.35 4.69 -4.97
N GLY A 20 21.10 4.30 -6.22
CA GLY A 20 20.57 2.98 -6.57
C GLY A 20 19.04 2.86 -6.57
N GLN A 21 18.29 3.93 -6.25
CA GLN A 21 16.81 3.97 -6.31
C GLN A 21 16.28 4.69 -7.56
N GLU A 22 17.15 5.08 -8.48
CA GLU A 22 16.82 5.91 -9.64
C GLU A 22 15.74 5.26 -10.51
N ASP A 23 15.89 3.95 -10.79
CA ASP A 23 14.94 3.20 -11.60
C ASP A 23 13.57 3.06 -10.94
N ARG A 24 13.56 2.87 -9.61
CA ARG A 24 12.31 2.84 -8.84
C ARG A 24 11.58 4.18 -8.92
N VAL A 25 12.31 5.29 -8.81
CA VAL A 25 11.73 6.63 -8.94
C VAL A 25 11.19 6.87 -10.35
N ARG A 26 11.91 6.45 -11.41
CA ARG A 26 11.39 6.51 -12.80
C ARG A 26 10.12 5.70 -12.98
N ALA A 27 10.08 4.48 -12.45
CA ALA A 27 8.90 3.62 -12.55
C ALA A 27 7.68 4.24 -11.85
N LEU A 28 7.85 4.75 -10.62
CA LEU A 28 6.78 5.42 -9.88
C LEU A 28 6.30 6.69 -10.59
N ALA A 29 7.23 7.47 -11.16
CA ALA A 29 6.87 8.65 -11.94
C ALA A 29 6.10 8.30 -13.22
N SER A 30 6.48 7.23 -13.92
CA SER A 30 5.73 6.73 -15.09
C SER A 30 4.33 6.27 -14.72
N GLN A 31 4.16 5.63 -13.55
CA GLN A 31 2.84 5.26 -13.05
C GLN A 31 2.00 6.50 -12.73
N PHE A 32 2.58 7.48 -12.04
CA PHE A 32 1.91 8.73 -11.71
C PHE A 32 1.50 9.51 -12.98
N ASP A 33 2.38 9.60 -13.98
CA ASP A 33 2.09 10.22 -15.29
C ASP A 33 0.90 9.56 -15.99
N GLY A 34 0.78 8.23 -15.92
CA GLY A 34 -0.39 7.51 -16.43
C GLY A 34 -1.70 7.99 -15.81
N HIS A 35 -1.75 8.12 -14.48
CA HIS A 35 -2.94 8.62 -13.76
C HIS A 35 -3.23 10.08 -14.09
N VAL A 36 -2.20 10.92 -14.15
CA VAL A 36 -2.36 12.33 -14.52
C VAL A 36 -2.95 12.47 -15.93
N ARG A 37 -2.48 11.68 -16.90
CA ARG A 37 -3.02 11.69 -18.28
C ARG A 37 -4.45 11.16 -18.35
N GLN A 38 -4.79 10.16 -17.55
CA GLN A 38 -6.16 9.66 -17.44
C GLN A 38 -7.10 10.79 -16.95
N VAL A 39 -6.76 11.41 -15.82
CA VAL A 39 -7.55 12.51 -15.26
C VAL A 39 -7.62 13.70 -16.23
N ALA A 40 -6.53 14.01 -16.93
CA ALA A 40 -6.53 15.06 -17.95
C ALA A 40 -7.47 14.75 -19.13
N GLY A 41 -7.59 13.48 -19.51
CA GLY A 41 -8.55 13.02 -20.52
C GLY A 41 -10.01 13.15 -20.09
N GLU A 42 -10.30 12.96 -18.80
CA GLU A 42 -11.66 13.02 -18.25
C GLU A 42 -12.11 14.44 -17.92
N VAL A 43 -11.25 15.24 -17.30
CA VAL A 43 -11.59 16.57 -16.75
C VAL A 43 -11.22 17.70 -17.72
N GLY A 44 -10.41 17.40 -18.74
CA GLY A 44 -9.95 18.36 -19.74
C GLY A 44 -8.78 19.23 -19.25
N HIS A 45 -8.59 20.39 -19.90
CA HIS A 45 -7.49 21.30 -19.59
C HIS A 45 -7.75 22.11 -18.31
N VAL A 46 -7.43 21.50 -17.18
CA VAL A 46 -7.26 22.15 -15.87
C VAL A 46 -5.76 22.35 -15.57
N GLY A 47 -5.42 23.25 -14.67
CA GLY A 47 -4.02 23.50 -14.30
C GLY A 47 -3.36 22.28 -13.64
N ASP A 48 -2.05 22.10 -13.87
CA ASP A 48 -1.27 20.94 -13.41
C ASP A 48 -1.41 20.67 -11.91
N LEU A 49 -1.47 21.72 -11.08
CA LEU A 49 -1.67 21.56 -9.63
C LEU A 49 -2.97 20.83 -9.29
N ARG A 50 -4.06 21.15 -9.99
CA ARG A 50 -5.35 20.48 -9.76
C ARG A 50 -5.34 19.06 -10.33
N LEU A 51 -4.73 18.86 -11.49
CA LEU A 51 -4.55 17.53 -12.09
C LEU A 51 -3.78 16.60 -11.15
N PHE A 52 -2.65 17.08 -10.61
CA PHE A 52 -1.81 16.28 -9.71
C PHE A 52 -2.51 15.97 -8.39
N LEU A 53 -3.30 16.92 -7.85
CA LEU A 53 -4.14 16.69 -6.69
C LEU A 53 -5.15 15.56 -6.94
N MET A 54 -5.86 15.61 -8.06
CA MET A 54 -6.86 14.60 -8.40
C MET A 54 -6.22 13.23 -8.66
N ALA A 55 -5.14 13.18 -9.43
CA ALA A 55 -4.40 11.94 -9.67
C ALA A 55 -3.82 11.34 -8.37
N GLY A 56 -3.32 12.18 -7.46
CA GLY A 56 -2.82 11.76 -6.15
C GLY A 56 -3.91 11.19 -5.24
N LEU A 57 -5.12 11.79 -5.26
CA LEU A 57 -6.27 11.27 -4.52
C LEU A 57 -6.75 9.93 -5.07
N LEU A 58 -6.80 9.78 -6.40
CA LEU A 58 -7.16 8.53 -7.06
C LEU A 58 -6.20 7.39 -6.67
N LEU A 59 -4.89 7.64 -6.76
CA LEU A 59 -3.87 6.67 -6.33
C LEU A 59 -3.96 6.32 -4.84
N ALA A 60 -4.30 7.28 -3.99
CA ALA A 60 -4.48 7.05 -2.56
C ALA A 60 -5.69 6.15 -2.29
N ASP A 61 -6.77 6.32 -3.05
CA ASP A 61 -7.98 5.50 -2.98
C ASP A 61 -7.70 4.06 -3.45
N GLU A 62 -7.04 3.88 -4.60
CA GLU A 62 -6.61 2.56 -5.09
C GLU A 62 -5.72 1.82 -4.09
N LEU A 63 -4.79 2.54 -3.45
CA LEU A 63 -3.95 1.97 -2.39
C LEU A 63 -4.76 1.59 -1.15
N HIS A 64 -5.78 2.39 -0.80
CA HIS A 64 -6.68 2.08 0.30
C HIS A 64 -7.47 0.81 0.00
N GLU A 65 -8.09 0.72 -1.19
CA GLU A 65 -8.83 -0.46 -1.64
C GLU A 65 -7.95 -1.72 -1.73
N ALA A 66 -6.72 -1.60 -2.25
CA ALA A 66 -5.80 -2.73 -2.32
C ALA A 66 -5.44 -3.28 -0.93
N ARG A 67 -5.31 -2.41 0.07
CA ARG A 67 -5.04 -2.79 1.46
C ARG A 67 -6.25 -3.45 2.13
N THR A 68 -7.45 -2.97 1.86
CA THR A 68 -8.69 -3.49 2.46
C THR A 68 -9.15 -4.79 1.81
N ASN A 69 -9.07 -4.90 0.48
CA ASN A 69 -9.48 -6.07 -0.30
C ASN A 69 -8.41 -7.18 -0.30
N GLY A 70 -7.15 -6.83 -0.13
CA GLY A 70 -6.01 -7.75 -0.20
C GLY A 70 -5.63 -8.45 1.11
N GLY A 71 -6.39 -8.28 2.21
CA GLY A 71 -6.18 -9.03 3.45
C GLY A 71 -4.72 -8.98 3.98
N ALA A 72 -4.00 -7.88 3.78
CA ALA A 72 -2.69 -7.70 4.38
C ALA A 72 -2.89 -7.11 5.77
N ALA A 73 -2.42 -7.87 6.76
CA ALA A 73 -2.49 -7.62 8.19
C ALA A 73 -2.37 -6.14 8.55
N PRO A 74 -3.08 -5.68 9.61
CA PRO A 74 -2.88 -4.35 10.14
C PRO A 74 -1.37 -4.11 10.24
N VAL A 75 -0.90 -2.94 9.82
CA VAL A 75 0.43 -2.47 10.22
C VAL A 75 0.39 -2.51 11.73
N ALA A 76 0.90 -3.60 12.29
CA ALA A 76 0.92 -3.80 13.71
C ALA A 76 1.83 -2.69 14.24
N GLU A 77 1.24 -1.70 14.90
CA GLU A 77 1.87 -1.27 16.15
C GLU A 77 2.30 -2.55 16.87
N PRO A 78 3.53 -2.63 17.41
CA PRO A 78 3.95 -3.81 18.15
C PRO A 78 3.00 -3.92 19.34
N ALA A 79 1.93 -4.70 19.18
CA ALA A 79 1.11 -5.14 20.28
C ALA A 79 2.04 -5.92 21.20
N PRO A 80 1.95 -5.72 22.53
CA PRO A 80 2.69 -6.55 23.46
C PRO A 80 2.39 -8.03 23.13
N PRO A 81 3.37 -8.94 23.25
CA PRO A 81 3.14 -10.34 22.92
C PRO A 81 1.99 -10.88 23.79
N SER A 82 0.80 -10.97 23.21
CA SER A 82 -0.35 -11.52 23.90
C SER A 82 -0.31 -13.03 23.78
N ASN A 83 -0.11 -13.68 24.93
CA ASN A 83 -0.14 -15.14 25.07
C ASN A 83 -1.56 -15.73 24.91
N ASP A 84 -2.54 -14.91 24.55
CA ASP A 84 -3.95 -15.29 24.47
C ASP A 84 -4.20 -16.40 23.44
N GLY A 85 -3.52 -16.34 22.29
CA GLY A 85 -3.61 -17.41 21.28
C GLY A 85 -3.02 -18.75 21.75
N VAL A 86 -2.02 -18.71 22.64
CA VAL A 86 -1.43 -19.93 23.23
C VAL A 86 -2.35 -20.52 24.29
N ALA A 87 -2.98 -19.68 25.12
CA ALA A 87 -3.94 -20.11 26.12
C ALA A 87 -5.18 -20.76 25.48
N GLU A 88 -5.69 -20.18 24.38
CA GLU A 88 -6.85 -20.72 23.66
C GLU A 88 -6.52 -22.05 22.97
N ALA A 89 -5.34 -22.16 22.34
CA ALA A 89 -4.88 -23.41 21.75
C ALA A 89 -4.69 -24.52 22.79
N LEU A 90 -4.14 -24.20 23.98
CA LEU A 90 -4.00 -25.14 25.09
C LEU A 90 -5.37 -25.62 25.61
N ASN A 91 -6.34 -24.71 25.77
CA ASN A 91 -7.70 -25.09 26.18
C ASN A 91 -8.41 -25.96 25.15
N ALA A 92 -8.24 -25.68 23.85
CA ALA A 92 -8.82 -26.50 22.79
C ALA A 92 -8.23 -27.92 22.77
N VAL A 93 -6.93 -28.06 23.04
CA VAL A 93 -6.27 -29.37 23.19
C VAL A 93 -6.76 -30.10 24.43
N ALA A 94 -6.87 -29.41 25.57
CA ALA A 94 -7.39 -29.99 26.81
C ALA A 94 -8.82 -30.54 26.65
N ALA A 95 -9.73 -29.77 26.05
CA ALA A 95 -11.10 -30.20 25.77
C ALA A 95 -11.16 -31.44 24.86
N ARG A 96 -10.23 -31.55 23.91
CA ARG A 96 -10.15 -32.69 23.00
C ARG A 96 -9.62 -33.95 23.70
N LEU A 97 -8.71 -33.81 24.66
CA LEU A 97 -8.24 -34.92 25.50
C LEU A 97 -9.37 -35.42 26.42
N GLU A 98 -10.13 -34.54 27.05
CA GLU A 98 -11.28 -34.92 27.88
C GLU A 98 -12.33 -35.70 27.10
N LYS A 99 -12.61 -35.30 25.87
CA LYS A 99 -13.54 -36.00 24.98
C LYS A 99 -13.07 -37.40 24.58
N ILE A 100 -11.76 -37.61 24.46
CA ILE A 100 -11.17 -38.93 24.20
C ILE A 100 -11.27 -39.81 25.46
N VAL A 101 -11.07 -39.23 26.64
CA VAL A 101 -11.15 -39.94 27.92
C VAL A 101 -12.59 -40.33 28.28
N GLN A 102 -13.59 -39.51 27.96
CA GLN A 102 -15.02 -39.83 28.16
C GLN A 102 -15.60 -40.78 27.09
N GLY A 103 -14.90 -40.96 25.97
CA GLY A 103 -15.30 -41.85 24.88
C GLY A 103 -14.73 -43.27 24.98
N LEU A 104 -13.98 -43.57 26.04
CA LEU A 104 -13.39 -44.87 26.40
C LEU A 104 -14.07 -45.42 27.65
#